data_AF-A0A1V6DCF7-F1
#
_entry.id   AF-A0A1V6DCF7-F1
#
_cell.length_a   1.000
_cell.length_b   1.000
_cell.length_c   1.000
_cell.angle_alpha   90.00
_cell.angle_beta   90.00
_cell.angle_gamma   90.00
#
_symmetry.space_group_name_H-M   'P 1'
#
loop_
_entity.id
_entity.type
_entity.pdbx_description
1 polymer ?
#
loop_
_entity_poly.entity_id
_entity_poly.type
_entity_poly.pdbx_seq_one_letter_code
_entity_poly.pdbx_strand_id
1 'polypeptide(L)'
;MSRSRLVVTLTLLACLVLSAASQAGETLYNGIVLPDLWPPRADKLTREVMPVPWLENIPKVIPIDVGRQLLVDDFLVEQTDLTRTFHQPTWHEGNPVLKPEKPWEKEGKGAFAAAFSDGVWYDPADRKFKMWYMAPYFQGTCLAVSDNGLRWQRPEFDVFAGTNRVIAVTRDSSTVWLDHFDRDPQKRFKMFTATNKGGWKLQLNASPDGIHWSEPLALSPSIGDRTTVFYNPFRKRWVYSLRIGLGGGIGRSRAYREHADAQQGLTWSDDDKVLWTCADKLDPRHPKYPDVEPQLYNLDATPYESLMIGLFAIHQGPPNSTCAKLKIQKRNELLIGFSRDGFHWDRPCRERFLGVTEKDGDWNWGNMQSAGGACLVVGDRLYFYVSGRARPEQFWDTGASMGVAFLRRDGFASLDAGASGGTLTTRPVRFGGKHLFVNVAAGGGELRAEVLDADGKVIAPFTRDACRAVKGDKTLTAVTWDGAADLSAVAGKPVRFRFHLTSASLYAFWVSPAPNGASHGYVAAGGPGFTGPTDTVGQAARKK
;
A
#
# COMPACT_ATOMS: atom_id res chain seq x y z
N MET A 1 67.21 35.74 -46.99
CA MET A 1 67.36 34.29 -47.22
C MET A 1 66.90 33.54 -45.96
N SER A 2 65.86 32.72 -46.13
CA SER A 2 65.34 31.65 -45.25
C SER A 2 65.77 31.59 -43.78
N ARG A 3 64.79 31.64 -42.87
CA ARG A 3 64.54 30.56 -41.89
C ARG A 3 63.21 30.73 -41.13
N SER A 4 62.42 29.68 -41.28
CA SER A 4 61.21 29.21 -40.60
C SER A 4 60.90 29.76 -39.21
N ARG A 5 59.63 30.13 -38.99
CA ARG A 5 59.01 30.15 -37.65
C ARG A 5 57.67 29.41 -37.68
N LEU A 6 57.62 28.41 -36.82
CA LEU A 6 56.50 27.54 -36.48
C LEU A 6 55.32 28.38 -35.95
N VAL A 7 54.12 28.17 -36.48
CA VAL A 7 52.88 28.67 -35.90
C VAL A 7 52.36 27.59 -34.95
N VAL A 8 52.38 27.87 -33.64
CA VAL A 8 51.69 27.08 -32.62
C VAL A 8 50.40 27.83 -32.28
N THR A 9 49.28 27.25 -32.68
CA THR A 9 47.94 27.75 -32.34
C THR A 9 47.61 27.33 -30.91
N LEU A 10 47.61 28.28 -29.97
CA LEU A 10 47.04 28.08 -28.63
C LEU A 10 45.52 28.21 -28.71
N THR A 11 44.79 27.12 -28.59
CA THR A 11 43.34 27.12 -28.39
C THR A 11 43.07 27.23 -26.89
N LEU A 12 42.62 28.39 -26.42
CA LEU A 12 42.10 28.56 -25.06
C LEU A 12 40.75 27.82 -24.95
N LEU A 13 40.73 26.72 -24.19
CA LEU A 13 39.50 26.05 -23.77
C LEU A 13 38.95 26.79 -22.55
N ALA A 14 37.92 27.62 -22.74
CA ALA A 14 37.17 28.20 -21.64
C ALA A 14 36.24 27.13 -21.03
N CYS A 15 36.64 26.57 -19.88
CA CYS A 15 35.76 25.75 -19.07
C CYS A 15 34.68 26.63 -18.45
N LEU A 16 33.49 26.64 -19.06
CA LEU A 16 32.27 27.10 -18.40
C LEU A 16 31.92 26.08 -17.29
N VAL A 17 32.28 26.41 -16.06
CA VAL A 17 31.65 25.82 -14.88
C VAL A 17 30.25 26.43 -14.78
N LEU A 18 29.28 25.79 -15.42
CA LEU A 18 27.87 26.03 -15.12
C LEU A 18 27.62 25.49 -13.71
N SER A 19 27.62 26.39 -12.73
CA SER A 19 27.04 26.12 -11.42
C SER A 19 25.56 25.81 -11.63
N ALA A 20 25.20 24.53 -11.62
CA ALA A 20 23.82 24.10 -11.50
C ALA A 20 23.31 24.55 -10.12
N ALA A 21 22.72 25.74 -10.06
CA ALA A 21 21.88 26.11 -8.93
C ALA A 21 20.73 25.10 -8.90
N SER A 22 20.70 24.26 -7.86
CA SER A 22 19.66 23.24 -7.68
C SER A 22 18.31 23.91 -7.48
N GLN A 23 17.50 23.96 -8.54
CA GLN A 23 16.05 24.10 -8.42
C GLN A 23 15.53 22.74 -7.93
N ALA A 24 15.06 22.72 -6.68
CA ALA A 24 14.62 21.51 -5.98
C ALA A 24 13.11 21.59 -5.78
N GLY A 25 12.37 20.59 -6.25
CA GLY A 25 10.92 20.51 -6.13
C GLY A 25 10.46 20.19 -4.70
N GLU A 26 9.24 19.64 -4.57
CA GLU A 26 8.64 19.29 -3.27
C GLU A 26 9.54 18.35 -2.47
N THR A 27 9.88 18.72 -1.23
CA THR A 27 10.58 17.82 -0.29
C THR A 27 9.55 17.08 0.57
N LEU A 28 9.58 15.75 0.51
CA LEU A 28 8.67 14.87 1.23
C LEU A 28 9.07 14.67 2.70
N TYR A 29 8.15 14.09 3.49
CA TYR A 29 8.31 13.77 4.92
C TYR A 29 9.55 12.94 5.27
N ASN A 30 10.08 12.17 4.33
CA ASN A 30 11.26 11.31 4.47
C ASN A 30 12.53 11.91 3.82
N GLY A 31 12.47 13.20 3.45
CA GLY A 31 13.59 13.94 2.88
C GLY A 31 13.80 13.75 1.38
N ILE A 32 13.03 12.88 0.71
CA ILE A 32 13.08 12.74 -0.76
C ILE A 32 12.70 14.09 -1.38
N VAL A 33 13.52 14.56 -2.32
CA VAL A 33 13.24 15.77 -3.11
C VAL A 33 12.72 15.34 -4.47
N LEU A 34 11.47 15.70 -4.77
CA LEU A 34 10.87 15.43 -6.07
C LEU A 34 11.42 16.37 -7.14
N PRO A 35 11.50 15.94 -8.41
CA PRO A 35 11.72 16.84 -9.53
C PRO A 35 10.65 17.94 -9.63
N ASP A 36 10.99 19.09 -10.21
CA ASP A 36 10.05 20.21 -10.42
C ASP A 36 8.84 19.81 -11.28
N LEU A 37 9.10 19.01 -12.33
CA LEU A 37 8.04 18.43 -13.13
C LEU A 37 7.55 17.15 -12.47
N TRP A 38 6.38 17.23 -11.84
CA TRP A 38 5.73 16.11 -11.21
C TRP A 38 4.23 16.05 -11.53
N PRO A 39 3.65 14.87 -11.82
CA PRO A 39 4.29 13.55 -11.90
C PRO A 39 5.22 13.39 -13.13
N PRO A 40 6.18 12.45 -13.09
CA PRO A 40 7.03 12.14 -14.24
C PRO A 40 6.22 11.73 -15.47
N ARG A 41 6.68 12.13 -16.66
CA ARG A 41 6.05 11.76 -17.95
C ARG A 41 6.93 10.74 -18.66
N ALA A 42 6.35 9.58 -18.97
CA ALA A 42 6.97 8.56 -19.80
C ALA A 42 6.32 8.55 -21.19
N ASP A 43 7.13 8.46 -22.24
CA ASP A 43 6.65 8.35 -23.63
C ASP A 43 6.01 6.99 -23.91
N LYS A 44 6.48 5.94 -23.24
CA LYS A 44 5.97 4.57 -23.35
C LYS A 44 6.14 3.81 -22.04
N LEU A 45 5.25 2.84 -21.82
CA LEU A 45 5.45 1.79 -20.83
C LEU A 45 6.21 0.62 -21.45
N THR A 46 7.11 0.03 -20.67
CA THR A 46 7.85 -1.18 -21.03
C THR A 46 7.63 -2.24 -19.95
N ARG A 47 8.00 -3.48 -20.26
CA ARG A 47 7.96 -4.58 -19.29
C ARG A 47 9.25 -4.70 -18.48
N GLU A 48 10.15 -3.75 -18.61
CA GLU A 48 11.29 -3.68 -17.71
C GLU A 48 10.82 -3.30 -16.32
N VAL A 49 11.61 -3.66 -15.32
CA VAL A 49 11.32 -3.29 -13.93
C VAL A 49 11.31 -1.76 -13.86
N MET A 50 10.26 -1.20 -13.23
CA MET A 50 10.14 0.23 -13.03
C MET A 50 11.37 0.76 -12.28
N PRO A 51 12.06 1.79 -12.80
CA PRO A 51 13.11 2.46 -12.04
C PRO A 51 12.57 3.04 -10.74
N VAL A 52 13.41 3.08 -9.71
CA VAL A 52 13.04 3.57 -8.36
C VAL A 52 14.00 4.70 -7.97
N PRO A 53 13.81 5.93 -8.49
CA PRO A 53 14.77 7.02 -8.33
C PRO A 53 15.08 7.39 -6.87
N TRP A 54 14.14 7.14 -5.96
CA TRP A 54 14.33 7.40 -4.53
C TRP A 54 15.24 6.40 -3.81
N LEU A 55 15.54 5.24 -4.43
CA LEU A 55 16.63 4.34 -3.98
C LEU A 55 17.99 4.73 -4.57
N GLU A 56 18.00 5.44 -5.70
CA GLU A 56 19.22 5.92 -6.35
C GLU A 56 19.70 7.25 -5.74
N ASN A 57 18.76 8.11 -5.35
CA ASN A 57 19.00 9.46 -4.83
C ASN A 57 18.51 9.59 -3.39
N ILE A 58 19.12 8.82 -2.49
CA ILE A 58 18.73 8.79 -1.07
C ILE A 58 19.18 10.08 -0.37
N PRO A 59 18.32 10.73 0.45
CA PRO A 59 18.70 11.92 1.22
C PRO A 59 19.90 11.67 2.14
N LYS A 60 20.79 12.67 2.26
CA LYS A 60 21.98 12.58 3.14
C LYS A 60 21.62 12.29 4.59
N VAL A 61 20.49 12.84 5.05
CA VAL A 61 19.91 12.58 6.38
C VAL A 61 18.43 12.35 6.19
N ILE A 62 17.92 11.23 6.70
CA ILE A 62 16.54 10.79 6.51
C ILE A 62 15.71 11.14 7.76
N PRO A 63 14.72 12.04 7.67
CA PRO A 63 13.74 12.22 8.73
C PRO A 63 12.89 10.95 8.91
N ILE A 64 12.74 10.50 10.16
CA ILE A 64 11.98 9.27 10.50
C ILE A 64 10.85 9.53 11.51
N ASP A 65 10.33 10.76 11.53
CA ASP A 65 9.27 11.21 12.45
C ASP A 65 7.88 10.61 12.12
N VAL A 66 7.70 10.08 10.91
CA VAL A 66 6.43 9.52 10.46
C VAL A 66 6.52 8.00 10.43
N GLY A 67 5.82 7.38 11.37
CA GLY A 67 5.51 5.96 11.34
C GLY A 67 6.65 5.02 11.66
N ARG A 68 6.28 3.73 11.66
CA ARG A 68 7.23 2.63 11.72
C ARG A 68 8.08 2.58 10.48
N GLN A 69 9.39 2.49 10.66
CA GLN A 69 10.37 2.36 9.61
C GLN A 69 10.50 0.89 9.21
N LEU A 70 9.95 0.54 8.05
CA LEU A 70 9.91 -0.81 7.53
C LEU A 70 11.21 -1.16 6.79
N LEU A 71 11.62 -2.43 6.86
CA LEU A 71 12.85 -2.96 6.25
C LEU A 71 12.58 -3.70 4.92
N VAL A 72 11.57 -3.25 4.19
CA VAL A 72 11.12 -3.83 2.90
C VAL A 72 12.03 -3.47 1.73
N ASP A 73 12.84 -2.44 1.88
CA ASP A 73 13.75 -1.90 0.87
C ASP A 73 15.10 -1.53 1.52
N ASP A 74 16.04 -1.04 0.70
CA ASP A 74 17.35 -0.59 1.18
C ASP A 74 17.38 0.88 1.59
N PHE A 75 16.28 1.64 1.55
CA PHE A 75 16.27 3.11 1.74
C PHE A 75 16.96 3.56 3.05
N LEU A 76 16.73 2.82 4.13
CA LEU A 76 17.30 3.11 5.46
C LEU A 76 18.59 2.35 5.75
N VAL A 77 18.96 1.35 4.96
CA VAL A 77 20.06 0.41 5.24
C VAL A 77 21.36 0.92 4.65
N GLU A 78 22.30 1.37 5.49
CA GLU A 78 23.65 1.74 5.04
C GLU A 78 24.53 0.49 4.90
N GLN A 79 24.50 -0.38 5.91
CA GLN A 79 25.28 -1.61 5.95
C GLN A 79 24.57 -2.68 6.78
N THR A 80 24.59 -3.92 6.31
CA THR A 80 24.11 -5.06 7.09
C THR A 80 24.75 -6.36 6.64
N ASP A 81 24.92 -7.30 7.57
CA ASP A 81 25.24 -8.72 7.33
C ASP A 81 24.02 -9.64 7.58
N LEU A 82 22.85 -9.04 7.86
CA LEU A 82 21.60 -9.76 8.08
C LEU A 82 20.97 -10.18 6.76
N THR A 83 20.22 -11.27 6.79
CA THR A 83 19.48 -11.75 5.62
C THR A 83 18.08 -11.16 5.61
N ARG A 84 17.65 -10.58 4.47
CA ARG A 84 16.27 -10.12 4.30
C ARG A 84 15.36 -11.29 3.92
N THR A 85 14.27 -11.46 4.68
CA THR A 85 13.21 -12.44 4.37
C THR A 85 11.89 -11.71 4.15
N PHE A 86 11.22 -11.96 3.03
CA PHE A 86 9.85 -11.52 2.78
C PHE A 86 8.86 -12.58 3.26
N HIS A 87 7.77 -12.16 3.90
CA HIS A 87 6.80 -13.09 4.50
C HIS A 87 5.45 -13.05 3.80
N GLN A 88 4.77 -14.19 3.82
CA GLN A 88 3.45 -14.36 3.22
C GLN A 88 2.34 -14.29 4.28
N PRO A 89 1.17 -13.72 3.94
CA PRO A 89 0.01 -13.76 4.81
C PRO A 89 -0.58 -15.18 4.86
N THR A 90 -1.15 -15.55 6.00
CA THR A 90 -1.80 -16.85 6.20
C THR A 90 -3.31 -16.73 6.08
N TRP A 91 -3.94 -17.63 5.33
CA TRP A 91 -5.38 -17.63 5.16
C TRP A 91 -6.11 -17.94 6.46
N HIS A 92 -7.22 -17.24 6.72
CA HIS A 92 -8.14 -17.64 7.77
C HIS A 92 -8.85 -18.95 7.39
N GLU A 93 -8.82 -19.95 8.27
CA GLU A 93 -9.45 -21.26 8.05
C GLU A 93 -10.97 -21.16 7.84
N GLY A 94 -11.62 -20.15 8.43
CA GLY A 94 -13.06 -19.90 8.27
C GLY A 94 -13.46 -19.20 6.98
N ASN A 95 -12.56 -19.07 6.00
CA ASN A 95 -12.89 -18.46 4.72
C ASN A 95 -13.86 -19.32 3.87
N PRO A 96 -14.73 -18.68 3.06
CA PRO A 96 -14.92 -17.24 2.93
C PRO A 96 -15.70 -16.64 4.12
N VAL A 97 -15.30 -15.44 4.57
CA VAL A 97 -15.95 -14.71 5.68
C VAL A 97 -17.24 -14.01 5.27
N LEU A 98 -17.45 -13.81 3.97
CA LEU A 98 -18.72 -13.32 3.40
C LEU A 98 -18.93 -13.97 2.03
N LYS A 99 -20.07 -14.63 1.84
CA LYS A 99 -20.49 -15.28 0.59
C LYS A 99 -21.96 -14.96 0.27
N PRO A 100 -22.41 -15.04 -0.98
CA PRO A 100 -23.81 -14.78 -1.34
C PRO A 100 -24.79 -15.70 -0.61
N GLU A 101 -25.65 -15.13 0.22
CA GLU A 101 -26.62 -15.86 1.06
C GLU A 101 -28.04 -15.31 0.90
N LYS A 102 -28.17 -14.02 0.55
CA LYS A 102 -29.45 -13.33 0.44
C LYS A 102 -29.99 -13.32 -0.99
N PRO A 103 -31.31 -13.19 -1.20
CA PRO A 103 -31.90 -13.20 -2.54
C PRO A 103 -31.28 -12.16 -3.49
N TRP A 104 -31.11 -10.92 -3.02
CA TRP A 104 -30.54 -9.82 -3.81
C TRP A 104 -29.06 -10.01 -4.19
N GLU A 105 -28.33 -10.89 -3.49
CA GLU A 105 -26.94 -11.23 -3.84
C GLU A 105 -26.86 -12.30 -4.95
N LYS A 106 -28.01 -12.90 -5.31
CA LYS A 106 -28.13 -13.99 -6.30
C LYS A 106 -28.90 -13.56 -7.55
N GLU A 107 -29.34 -12.31 -7.61
CA GLU A 107 -30.04 -11.73 -8.77
C GLU A 107 -29.09 -11.49 -9.97
N GLY A 108 -29.67 -11.30 -11.15
CA GLY A 108 -28.94 -10.98 -12.37
C GLY A 108 -28.22 -12.19 -12.98
N LYS A 109 -26.91 -12.08 -13.20
CA LYS A 109 -26.11 -13.12 -13.88
C LYS A 109 -25.67 -14.28 -12.97
N GLY A 110 -25.91 -14.15 -11.66
CA GLY A 110 -25.60 -15.18 -10.66
C GLY A 110 -25.05 -14.60 -9.36
N ALA A 111 -24.74 -15.49 -8.43
CA ALA A 111 -24.29 -15.18 -7.07
C ALA A 111 -23.02 -14.32 -7.04
N PHE A 112 -23.09 -13.15 -6.40
CA PHE A 112 -21.97 -12.22 -6.30
C PHE A 112 -22.04 -11.37 -5.03
N ALA A 113 -21.00 -11.48 -4.19
CA ALA A 113 -20.82 -10.64 -3.01
C ALA A 113 -19.33 -10.37 -2.80
N ALA A 114 -18.83 -9.27 -3.35
CA ALA A 114 -17.41 -8.95 -3.34
C ALA A 114 -17.12 -7.46 -3.33
N ALA A 115 -16.14 -7.04 -2.51
CA ALA A 115 -15.66 -5.66 -2.47
C ALA A 115 -15.15 -5.20 -3.83
N PHE A 116 -14.29 -6.00 -4.50
CA PHE A 116 -13.78 -5.68 -5.83
C PHE A 116 -13.26 -4.23 -5.95
N SER A 117 -12.40 -3.85 -5.00
CA SER A 117 -11.86 -2.51 -4.74
C SER A 117 -12.76 -1.52 -3.96
N ASP A 118 -14.01 -1.85 -3.61
CA ASP A 118 -14.90 -0.97 -2.85
C ASP A 118 -14.23 -0.52 -1.54
N GLY A 119 -14.22 -1.34 -0.50
CA GLY A 119 -13.47 -0.99 0.71
C GLY A 119 -13.88 -1.80 1.91
N VAL A 120 -12.88 -2.06 2.77
CA VAL A 120 -13.10 -2.58 4.12
C VAL A 120 -12.36 -1.66 5.07
N TRP A 121 -13.11 -0.98 5.92
CA TRP A 121 -12.59 0.06 6.82
C TRP A 121 -13.04 -0.20 8.25
N TYR A 122 -12.24 0.24 9.22
CA TYR A 122 -12.72 0.39 10.59
C TYR A 122 -13.16 1.84 10.77
N ASP A 123 -14.44 2.05 11.07
CA ASP A 123 -14.96 3.37 11.39
C ASP A 123 -14.81 3.62 12.90
N PRO A 124 -13.92 4.52 13.34
CA PRO A 124 -13.72 4.78 14.76
C PRO A 124 -14.91 5.48 15.42
N ALA A 125 -15.78 6.16 14.65
CA ALA A 125 -16.98 6.79 15.20
C ALA A 125 -18.02 5.72 15.59
N ASP A 126 -18.26 4.77 14.69
CA ASP A 126 -19.23 3.69 14.91
C ASP A 126 -18.63 2.52 15.70
N ARG A 127 -17.29 2.46 15.78
CA ARG A 127 -16.50 1.39 16.37
C ARG A 127 -16.78 0.02 15.73
N LYS A 128 -17.00 0.02 14.42
CA LYS A 128 -17.33 -1.17 13.62
C LYS A 128 -16.38 -1.30 12.44
N PHE A 129 -16.14 -2.55 12.04
CA PHE A 129 -15.68 -2.86 10.70
C PHE A 129 -16.84 -2.68 9.72
N LYS A 130 -16.60 -2.03 8.59
CA LYS A 130 -17.56 -1.78 7.51
C LYS A 130 -16.99 -2.28 6.19
N MET A 131 -17.75 -3.08 5.46
CA MET A 131 -17.40 -3.60 4.14
C MET A 131 -18.45 -3.17 3.14
N TRP A 132 -18.05 -2.34 2.19
CA TRP A 132 -18.85 -2.08 0.99
C TRP A 132 -18.52 -3.16 -0.03
N TYR A 133 -19.56 -3.72 -0.62
CA TYR A 133 -19.41 -4.81 -1.58
C TYR A 133 -20.45 -4.73 -2.67
N MET A 134 -20.07 -5.16 -3.87
CA MET A 134 -20.98 -5.26 -4.99
C MET A 134 -21.94 -6.45 -4.78
N ALA A 135 -23.23 -6.15 -4.85
CA ALA A 135 -24.32 -7.12 -4.96
C ALA A 135 -25.61 -6.41 -5.44
N PRO A 136 -26.39 -6.99 -6.37
CA PRO A 136 -26.02 -8.10 -7.25
C PRO A 136 -24.93 -7.69 -8.25
N TYR A 137 -24.43 -8.66 -9.03
CA TYR A 137 -23.40 -8.43 -10.04
C TYR A 137 -23.71 -7.21 -10.92
N PHE A 138 -22.81 -6.22 -10.87
CA PHE A 138 -22.80 -4.97 -11.64
C PHE A 138 -23.94 -3.98 -11.35
N GLN A 139 -24.79 -4.21 -10.35
CA GLN A 139 -26.02 -3.45 -10.20
C GLN A 139 -26.08 -2.56 -8.95
N GLY A 140 -25.18 -2.72 -7.99
CA GLY A 140 -25.23 -1.89 -6.79
C GLY A 140 -24.11 -2.16 -5.82
N THR A 141 -24.18 -1.41 -4.72
CA THR A 141 -23.30 -1.53 -3.57
C THR A 141 -24.14 -1.80 -2.34
N CYS A 142 -23.76 -2.80 -1.57
CA CYS A 142 -24.30 -3.15 -0.26
C CYS A 142 -23.27 -2.86 0.82
N LEU A 143 -23.73 -2.74 2.07
CA LEU A 143 -22.88 -2.57 3.24
C LEU A 143 -23.08 -3.73 4.22
N ALA A 144 -21.99 -4.38 4.59
CA ALA A 144 -21.95 -5.33 5.70
C ALA A 144 -21.14 -4.73 6.87
N VAL A 145 -21.48 -5.10 8.10
CA VAL A 145 -20.82 -4.61 9.32
C VAL A 145 -20.32 -5.76 10.19
N SER A 146 -19.26 -5.54 10.95
CA SER A 146 -18.72 -6.54 11.88
C SER A 146 -18.14 -5.90 13.14
N ASP A 147 -18.22 -6.61 14.25
CA ASP A 147 -17.57 -6.24 15.52
C ASP A 147 -16.11 -6.71 15.59
N ASN A 148 -15.77 -7.79 14.90
CA ASN A 148 -14.48 -8.45 14.99
C ASN A 148 -13.77 -8.61 13.62
N GLY A 149 -14.40 -8.17 12.54
CA GLY A 149 -13.91 -8.31 11.17
C GLY A 149 -14.05 -9.73 10.58
N LEU A 150 -14.47 -10.73 11.36
CA LEU A 150 -14.55 -12.12 10.91
C LEU A 150 -15.98 -12.56 10.66
N ARG A 151 -16.93 -12.08 11.47
CA ARG A 151 -18.36 -12.38 11.33
C ARG A 151 -19.10 -11.17 10.83
N TRP A 152 -19.64 -11.25 9.62
CA TRP A 152 -20.28 -10.13 8.95
C TRP A 152 -21.80 -10.21 9.03
N GLN A 153 -22.39 -9.10 9.43
CA GLN A 153 -23.83 -8.89 9.48
C GLN A 153 -24.27 -8.09 8.26
N ARG A 154 -25.51 -8.31 7.81
CA ARG A 154 -26.16 -7.57 6.72
C ARG A 154 -27.37 -6.85 7.30
N PRO A 155 -27.17 -5.70 7.96
CA PRO A 155 -28.28 -4.96 8.54
C PRO A 155 -29.22 -4.48 7.45
N GLU A 156 -30.51 -4.42 7.75
CA GLU A 156 -31.45 -3.70 6.90
C GLU A 156 -31.27 -2.20 7.12
N PHE A 157 -31.22 -1.44 6.01
CA PHE A 157 -31.16 0.02 6.04
C PHE A 157 -32.44 0.60 5.43
N ASP A 158 -32.71 1.87 5.74
CA ASP A 158 -33.84 2.66 5.26
C ASP A 158 -33.69 3.17 3.82
N VAL A 159 -32.63 2.77 3.11
CA VAL A 159 -32.39 3.14 1.71
C VAL A 159 -33.14 2.22 0.73
N PHE A 160 -33.09 0.90 0.95
CA PHE A 160 -33.74 -0.11 0.11
C PHE A 160 -34.38 -1.18 1.00
N ALA A 161 -35.71 -1.12 1.12
CA ALA A 161 -36.50 -1.93 2.04
C ALA A 161 -36.14 -3.43 1.99
N GLY A 162 -35.91 -4.03 3.16
CA GLY A 162 -35.60 -5.46 3.32
C GLY A 162 -34.21 -5.88 2.83
N THR A 163 -33.31 -4.92 2.56
CA THR A 163 -31.95 -5.20 2.07
C THR A 163 -30.90 -4.38 2.81
N ASN A 164 -29.64 -4.77 2.65
CA ASN A 164 -28.47 -3.99 3.08
C ASN A 164 -27.84 -3.19 1.93
N ARG A 165 -28.60 -2.96 0.85
CA ARG A 165 -28.14 -2.18 -0.30
C ARG A 165 -28.11 -0.70 0.09
N VAL A 166 -27.08 0.01 -0.35
CA VAL A 166 -26.88 1.45 -0.08
C VAL A 166 -26.83 2.29 -1.35
N ILE A 167 -26.51 1.68 -2.50
CA ILE A 167 -26.59 2.32 -3.82
C ILE A 167 -27.10 1.33 -4.87
N ALA A 168 -27.99 1.80 -5.76
CA ALA A 168 -28.42 1.09 -6.96
C ALA A 168 -27.93 1.83 -8.22
N VAL A 169 -26.90 1.30 -8.87
CA VAL A 169 -26.33 1.88 -10.10
C VAL A 169 -25.62 0.80 -10.91
N THR A 170 -25.70 0.87 -12.24
CA THR A 170 -24.86 0.03 -13.10
C THR A 170 -23.39 0.43 -12.93
N ARG A 171 -22.55 -0.51 -12.50
CA ARG A 171 -21.15 -0.27 -12.15
C ARG A 171 -20.22 -1.44 -12.47
N ASP A 172 -18.93 -1.14 -12.58
CA ASP A 172 -17.84 -2.10 -12.50
C ASP A 172 -17.12 -1.95 -11.14
N SER A 173 -15.90 -1.44 -11.08
CA SER A 173 -15.23 -1.09 -9.82
C SER A 173 -15.91 0.08 -9.10
N SER A 174 -15.79 0.09 -7.78
CA SER A 174 -15.98 1.28 -6.97
C SER A 174 -14.84 1.34 -5.96
N THR A 175 -14.61 2.50 -5.36
CA THR A 175 -13.74 2.66 -4.19
C THR A 175 -14.44 3.57 -3.19
N VAL A 176 -14.66 3.04 -1.99
CA VAL A 176 -15.10 3.77 -0.81
C VAL A 176 -13.87 4.12 0.01
N TRP A 177 -13.74 5.40 0.35
CA TRP A 177 -12.67 5.93 1.18
C TRP A 177 -13.25 6.60 2.43
N LEU A 178 -12.76 6.23 3.60
CA LEU A 178 -13.01 6.97 4.84
C LEU A 178 -12.01 8.12 4.93
N ASP A 179 -12.46 9.32 4.59
CA ASP A 179 -11.66 10.52 4.58
C ASP A 179 -11.66 11.20 5.95
N HIS A 180 -10.62 10.92 6.72
CA HIS A 180 -10.38 11.55 8.01
C HIS A 180 -9.93 13.02 7.93
N PHE A 181 -9.64 13.55 6.73
CA PHE A 181 -9.13 14.89 6.53
C PHE A 181 -10.19 15.88 6.04
N ASP A 182 -11.33 15.39 5.56
CA ASP A 182 -12.45 16.26 5.20
C ASP A 182 -13.05 16.88 6.46
N ARG A 183 -13.22 18.20 6.43
CA ARG A 183 -13.79 18.96 7.55
C ARG A 183 -15.31 18.97 7.51
N ASP A 184 -15.90 18.67 6.35
CA ASP A 184 -17.34 18.56 6.20
C ASP A 184 -17.78 17.16 6.66
N PRO A 185 -18.55 17.04 7.77
CA PRO A 185 -19.00 15.75 8.27
C PRO A 185 -19.93 15.02 7.28
N GLN A 186 -20.51 15.72 6.29
CA GLN A 186 -21.29 15.10 5.21
C GLN A 186 -20.43 14.39 4.15
N LYS A 187 -19.11 14.59 4.21
CA LYS A 187 -18.13 14.06 3.23
C LYS A 187 -17.09 13.13 3.84
N ARG A 188 -17.37 12.61 5.04
CA ARG A 188 -16.54 11.62 5.74
C ARG A 188 -16.27 10.39 4.89
N PHE A 189 -17.27 9.89 4.17
CA PHE A 189 -17.11 8.83 3.20
C PHE A 189 -17.19 9.40 1.79
N LYS A 190 -16.31 8.92 0.91
CA LYS A 190 -16.31 9.23 -0.52
C LYS A 190 -16.39 7.93 -1.30
N MET A 191 -17.31 7.83 -2.24
CA MET A 191 -17.42 6.69 -3.14
C MET A 191 -17.15 7.13 -4.58
N PHE A 192 -16.12 6.53 -5.19
CA PHE A 192 -15.76 6.70 -6.59
C PHE A 192 -16.21 5.47 -7.37
N THR A 193 -17.31 5.55 -8.12
CA THR A 193 -17.87 4.43 -8.87
C THR A 193 -17.57 4.54 -10.35
N ALA A 194 -16.95 3.51 -10.94
CA ALA A 194 -16.87 3.37 -12.39
C ALA A 194 -18.24 2.94 -12.92
N THR A 195 -19.05 3.91 -13.36
CA THR A 195 -20.42 3.72 -13.83
C THR A 195 -20.51 3.78 -15.35
N ASN A 196 -21.44 3.04 -15.94
CA ASN A 196 -21.66 3.06 -17.39
C ASN A 196 -22.81 4.02 -17.74
N LYS A 197 -22.47 5.31 -17.91
CA LYS A 197 -23.40 6.39 -18.28
C LYS A 197 -22.93 7.07 -19.57
N GLY A 198 -23.31 6.48 -20.71
CA GLY A 198 -22.83 6.91 -22.02
C GLY A 198 -21.34 6.59 -22.24
N GLY A 199 -20.90 5.44 -21.73
CA GLY A 199 -19.50 5.05 -21.57
C GLY A 199 -19.09 4.96 -20.10
N TRP A 200 -17.94 4.32 -19.84
CA TRP A 200 -17.40 4.24 -18.49
C TRP A 200 -16.92 5.62 -18.04
N LYS A 201 -17.46 6.08 -16.91
CA LYS A 201 -17.12 7.34 -16.25
C LYS A 201 -16.94 7.09 -14.76
N LEU A 202 -16.07 7.87 -14.12
CA LEU A 202 -15.93 7.86 -12.68
C LEU A 202 -16.93 8.84 -12.09
N GLN A 203 -17.77 8.38 -11.17
CA GLN A 203 -18.75 9.18 -10.45
C GLN A 203 -18.33 9.31 -8.98
N LEU A 204 -18.38 10.51 -8.43
CA LEU A 204 -18.14 10.75 -7.00
C LEU A 204 -19.45 10.99 -6.25
N ASN A 205 -19.66 10.26 -5.16
CA ASN A 205 -20.70 10.50 -4.17
C ASN A 205 -20.04 10.69 -2.79
N ALA A 206 -20.71 11.39 -1.88
CA ALA A 206 -20.28 11.56 -0.50
C ALA A 206 -21.33 11.04 0.48
N SER A 207 -20.92 10.71 1.70
CA SER A 207 -21.82 10.27 2.75
C SER A 207 -21.28 10.58 4.15
N PRO A 208 -22.15 10.95 5.11
CA PRO A 208 -21.76 11.11 6.52
C PRO A 208 -21.56 9.78 7.27
N ASP A 209 -22.22 8.71 6.85
CA ASP A 209 -22.32 7.43 7.57
C ASP A 209 -21.94 6.20 6.72
N GLY A 210 -21.82 6.39 5.41
CA GLY A 210 -21.56 5.35 4.42
C GLY A 210 -22.79 4.52 4.03
N ILE A 211 -23.98 4.94 4.48
CA ILE A 211 -25.29 4.36 4.21
C ILE A 211 -26.08 5.30 3.30
N HIS A 212 -26.19 6.56 3.68
CA HIS A 212 -26.92 7.60 2.95
C HIS A 212 -25.98 8.37 2.04
N TRP A 213 -26.04 8.07 0.74
CA TRP A 213 -25.16 8.68 -0.25
C TRP A 213 -25.85 9.86 -0.93
N SER A 214 -25.09 10.95 -1.13
CA SER A 214 -25.56 12.14 -1.87
C SER A 214 -25.90 11.80 -3.31
N GLU A 215 -26.62 12.69 -3.98
CA GLU A 215 -26.59 12.75 -5.45
C GLU A 215 -25.13 12.90 -5.96
N PRO A 216 -24.83 12.50 -7.22
CA PRO A 216 -23.49 12.60 -7.78
C PRO A 216 -22.92 14.03 -7.67
N LEU A 217 -21.78 14.17 -7.01
CA LEU A 217 -21.08 15.45 -6.84
C LEU A 217 -20.25 15.83 -8.07
N ALA A 218 -19.73 14.82 -8.78
CA ALA A 218 -18.97 15.00 -10.00
C ALA A 218 -19.00 13.73 -10.86
N LEU A 219 -18.77 13.93 -12.16
CA LEU A 219 -18.64 12.87 -13.15
C LEU A 219 -17.45 13.18 -14.06
N SER A 220 -16.57 12.22 -14.26
CA SER A 220 -15.38 12.41 -15.08
C SER A 220 -15.64 12.32 -16.59
N PRO A 221 -14.66 12.73 -17.42
CA PRO A 221 -14.52 12.23 -18.79
C PRO A 221 -14.42 10.70 -18.84
N SER A 222 -14.43 10.14 -20.05
CA SER A 222 -14.34 8.69 -20.27
C SER A 222 -13.10 8.07 -19.62
N ILE A 223 -13.29 6.89 -19.02
CA ILE A 223 -12.25 6.06 -18.40
C ILE A 223 -12.35 4.62 -18.91
N GLY A 224 -11.37 3.79 -18.56
CA GLY A 224 -11.51 2.34 -18.65
C GLY A 224 -12.28 1.76 -17.45
N ASP A 225 -12.86 0.58 -17.64
CA ASP A 225 -13.32 -0.29 -16.55
C ASP A 225 -12.17 -0.56 -15.55
N ARG A 226 -12.46 -0.95 -14.30
CA ARG A 226 -11.44 -1.18 -13.26
C ARG A 226 -10.57 0.04 -12.93
N THR A 227 -11.06 1.24 -13.16
CA THR A 227 -10.46 2.47 -12.63
C THR A 227 -10.80 2.60 -11.15
N THR A 228 -9.79 2.92 -10.33
CA THR A 228 -9.92 3.05 -8.87
C THR A 228 -9.22 4.32 -8.40
N VAL A 229 -9.54 4.76 -7.19
CA VAL A 229 -9.00 6.00 -6.60
C VAL A 229 -8.52 5.72 -5.19
N PHE A 230 -7.38 6.29 -4.80
CA PHE A 230 -6.90 6.25 -3.42
C PHE A 230 -6.34 7.60 -3.02
N TYR A 231 -6.16 7.82 -1.72
CA TYR A 231 -5.54 9.04 -1.21
C TYR A 231 -4.09 8.77 -0.76
N ASN A 232 -3.16 9.58 -1.24
CA ASN A 232 -1.78 9.63 -0.78
C ASN A 232 -1.65 10.81 0.21
N PRO A 233 -1.64 10.55 1.52
CA PRO A 233 -1.57 11.62 2.52
C PRO A 233 -0.17 12.20 2.70
N PHE A 234 0.88 11.49 2.26
CA PHE A 234 2.25 12.01 2.29
C PHE A 234 2.45 13.16 1.33
N ARG A 235 1.67 13.19 0.25
CA ARG A 235 1.63 14.28 -0.75
C ARG A 235 0.35 15.12 -0.68
N LYS A 236 -0.64 14.66 0.11
CA LYS A 236 -1.99 15.26 0.23
C LYS A 236 -2.70 15.33 -1.12
N ARG A 237 -2.70 14.21 -1.85
CA ARG A 237 -3.27 14.09 -3.19
C ARG A 237 -4.16 12.87 -3.31
N TRP A 238 -5.32 13.05 -3.93
CA TRP A 238 -6.11 11.97 -4.49
C TRP A 238 -5.46 11.50 -5.77
N VAL A 239 -5.18 10.20 -5.86
CA VAL A 239 -4.60 9.55 -7.02
C VAL A 239 -5.67 8.74 -7.74
N TYR A 240 -5.84 9.05 -9.01
CA TYR A 240 -6.73 8.36 -9.93
C TYR A 240 -5.89 7.33 -10.67
N SER A 241 -6.00 6.08 -10.23
CA SER A 241 -5.39 4.93 -10.90
C SER A 241 -6.30 4.60 -12.09
N LEU A 242 -5.99 5.12 -13.27
CA LEU A 242 -6.85 5.01 -14.45
C LEU A 242 -6.50 3.76 -15.24
N ARG A 243 -7.46 2.87 -15.48
CA ARG A 243 -7.22 1.70 -16.33
C ARG A 243 -7.09 2.14 -17.79
N ILE A 244 -5.99 1.75 -18.42
CA ILE A 244 -5.74 1.91 -19.86
C ILE A 244 -5.41 0.55 -20.49
N GLY A 245 -5.43 0.50 -21.82
CA GLY A 245 -5.01 -0.67 -22.59
C GLY A 245 -4.03 -0.25 -23.68
N LEU A 246 -2.85 -0.85 -23.71
CA LEU A 246 -1.79 -0.55 -24.66
C LEU A 246 -1.49 -1.74 -25.58
N GLY A 247 -1.09 -1.45 -26.81
CA GLY A 247 -0.60 -2.45 -27.77
C GLY A 247 0.80 -2.98 -27.42
N GLY A 248 1.44 -3.67 -28.37
CA GLY A 248 2.85 -4.09 -28.23
C GLY A 248 3.13 -5.09 -27.11
N GLY A 249 2.15 -5.91 -26.72
CA GLY A 249 2.33 -6.93 -25.67
C GLY A 249 2.25 -6.42 -24.23
N ILE A 250 1.86 -5.16 -24.01
CA ILE A 250 1.68 -4.55 -22.68
C ILE A 250 0.28 -4.84 -22.11
N GLY A 251 -0.78 -4.64 -22.91
CA GLY A 251 -2.15 -4.95 -22.50
C GLY A 251 -2.69 -4.00 -21.42
N ARG A 252 -3.40 -4.54 -20.41
CA ARG A 252 -3.96 -3.72 -19.31
C ARG A 252 -2.83 -3.07 -18.50
N SER A 253 -2.97 -1.77 -18.25
CA SER A 253 -1.97 -0.93 -17.58
C SER A 253 -2.66 0.24 -16.88
N ARG A 254 -1.88 1.08 -16.19
CA ARG A 254 -2.38 2.27 -15.49
C ARG A 254 -1.81 3.56 -16.08
N ALA A 255 -2.69 4.54 -16.24
CA ALA A 255 -2.32 5.95 -16.25
C ALA A 255 -2.53 6.54 -14.86
N TYR A 256 -1.77 7.58 -14.55
CA TYR A 256 -1.81 8.31 -13.29
C TYR A 256 -2.34 9.71 -13.52
N ARG A 257 -3.20 10.13 -12.60
CA ARG A 257 -3.55 11.52 -12.38
C ARG A 257 -3.62 11.75 -10.89
N GLU A 258 -3.31 12.96 -10.45
CA GLU A 258 -3.54 13.35 -9.09
C GLU A 258 -4.17 14.74 -8.96
N HIS A 259 -4.85 14.98 -7.84
CA HIS A 259 -5.41 16.29 -7.50
C HIS A 259 -5.52 16.47 -5.98
N ALA A 260 -5.47 17.71 -5.48
CA ALA A 260 -5.64 17.99 -4.04
C ALA A 260 -7.06 17.71 -3.54
N ASP A 261 -8.04 18.04 -4.38
CA ASP A 261 -9.46 17.93 -4.09
C ASP A 261 -10.09 16.75 -4.84
N ALA A 262 -10.89 15.96 -4.13
CA ALA A 262 -11.54 14.76 -4.65
C ALA A 262 -12.55 15.06 -5.77
N GLN A 263 -13.27 16.18 -5.70
CA GLN A 263 -14.32 16.50 -6.66
C GLN A 263 -13.74 17.16 -7.91
N GLN A 264 -12.88 18.17 -7.74
CA GLN A 264 -12.18 18.83 -8.84
C GLN A 264 -11.23 17.89 -9.57
N GLY A 265 -10.72 16.86 -8.86
CA GLY A 265 -9.89 15.84 -9.48
C GLY A 265 -10.60 14.99 -10.53
N LEU A 266 -11.95 15.03 -10.60
CA LEU A 266 -12.75 14.41 -11.67
C LEU A 266 -12.83 15.25 -12.95
N THR A 267 -12.34 16.49 -12.95
CA THR A 267 -12.30 17.35 -14.14
C THR A 267 -10.88 17.33 -14.71
N TRP A 268 -10.72 16.90 -15.96
CA TRP A 268 -9.42 16.82 -16.64
C TRP A 268 -9.52 16.78 -18.17
N SER A 269 -8.42 17.08 -18.84
CA SER A 269 -8.15 16.73 -20.25
C SER A 269 -7.24 15.50 -20.36
N ASP A 270 -6.86 15.10 -21.57
CA ASP A 270 -5.91 13.98 -21.73
C ASP A 270 -4.47 14.35 -21.32
N ASP A 271 -4.07 15.61 -21.41
CA ASP A 271 -2.73 16.10 -21.05
C ASP A 271 -2.46 16.06 -19.54
N ASP A 272 -3.53 16.05 -18.75
CA ASP A 272 -3.53 15.96 -17.29
C ASP A 272 -3.20 14.56 -16.74
N LYS A 273 -3.08 13.56 -17.62
CA LYS A 273 -2.80 12.17 -17.29
C LYS A 273 -1.40 11.79 -17.80
N VAL A 274 -0.71 10.93 -17.06
CA VAL A 274 0.60 10.40 -17.47
C VAL A 274 0.58 8.88 -17.50
N LEU A 275 1.36 8.27 -18.39
CA LEU A 275 1.60 6.82 -18.32
C LEU A 275 2.29 6.49 -17.00
N TRP A 276 1.83 5.45 -16.30
CA TRP A 276 2.29 5.18 -14.94
C TRP A 276 2.99 3.83 -14.78
N THR A 277 2.25 2.74 -14.89
CA THR A 277 2.81 1.40 -14.62
C THR A 277 2.02 0.30 -15.32
N CYS A 278 2.71 -0.80 -15.62
CA CYS A 278 2.14 -2.03 -16.17
C CYS A 278 2.71 -3.25 -15.43
N ALA A 279 2.37 -4.46 -15.90
CA ALA A 279 3.06 -5.67 -15.44
C ALA A 279 4.47 -5.72 -16.06
N ASP A 280 5.44 -6.18 -15.28
CA ASP A 280 6.84 -6.28 -15.69
C ASP A 280 7.24 -7.73 -16.02
N LYS A 281 8.48 -7.92 -16.49
CA LYS A 281 9.02 -9.22 -16.92
C LYS A 281 9.20 -10.22 -15.77
N LEU A 282 9.18 -9.75 -14.53
CA LEU A 282 9.30 -10.60 -13.34
C LEU A 282 7.93 -11.03 -12.80
N ASP A 283 6.84 -10.45 -13.32
CA ASP A 283 5.49 -10.85 -12.92
C ASP A 283 5.17 -12.30 -13.32
N PRO A 284 4.50 -13.07 -12.44
CA PRO A 284 4.29 -14.49 -12.64
C PRO A 284 3.39 -14.77 -13.85
N ARG A 285 3.71 -15.86 -14.56
CA ARG A 285 2.88 -16.42 -15.63
C ARG A 285 1.97 -17.52 -15.12
N HIS A 286 0.87 -17.74 -15.83
CA HIS A 286 -0.03 -18.84 -15.55
C HIS A 286 0.64 -20.17 -15.93
N PRO A 287 0.66 -21.18 -15.04
CA PRO A 287 1.28 -22.47 -15.35
C PRO A 287 0.68 -23.23 -16.54
N LYS A 288 -0.62 -23.05 -16.82
CA LYS A 288 -1.36 -23.76 -17.88
C LYS A 288 -1.54 -22.92 -19.16
N TYR A 289 -1.30 -21.61 -19.08
CA TYR A 289 -1.41 -20.68 -20.20
C TYR A 289 -0.17 -19.77 -20.25
N PRO A 290 1.05 -20.33 -20.34
CA PRO A 290 2.29 -19.56 -20.23
C PRO A 290 2.48 -18.55 -21.37
N ASP A 291 1.85 -18.78 -22.52
CA ASP A 291 1.88 -17.89 -23.69
C ASP A 291 1.05 -16.61 -23.49
N VAL A 292 0.15 -16.60 -22.49
CA VAL A 292 -0.60 -15.39 -22.16
C VAL A 292 0.29 -14.48 -21.34
N GLU A 293 0.55 -13.32 -21.91
CA GLU A 293 1.37 -12.33 -21.24
C GLU A 293 0.69 -11.75 -19.99
N PRO A 294 1.40 -11.67 -18.84
CA PRO A 294 0.90 -10.99 -17.66
C PRO A 294 0.57 -9.52 -17.93
N GLN A 295 -0.53 -9.04 -17.36
CA GLN A 295 -1.00 -7.67 -17.49
C GLN A 295 -1.44 -7.12 -16.13
N LEU A 296 -1.32 -5.80 -15.93
CA LEU A 296 -1.75 -5.16 -14.69
C LEU A 296 -3.25 -4.88 -14.73
N TYR A 297 -4.04 -5.72 -14.06
CA TYR A 297 -5.50 -5.63 -14.02
C TYR A 297 -5.97 -4.46 -13.16
N ASN A 298 -5.34 -4.28 -11.99
CA ASN A 298 -5.64 -3.21 -11.05
C ASN A 298 -4.44 -2.90 -10.15
N LEU A 299 -4.38 -1.67 -9.67
CA LEU A 299 -3.47 -1.25 -8.61
C LEU A 299 -4.26 -0.40 -7.60
N ASP A 300 -4.50 -0.98 -6.43
CA ASP A 300 -5.04 -0.26 -5.27
C ASP A 300 -3.88 0.01 -4.30
N ALA A 301 -3.89 1.18 -3.67
CA ALA A 301 -2.83 1.56 -2.73
C ALA A 301 -3.41 2.24 -1.49
N THR A 302 -2.66 2.18 -0.40
CA THR A 302 -3.02 2.81 0.87
C THR A 302 -1.76 3.26 1.60
N PRO A 303 -1.80 4.34 2.40
CA PRO A 303 -0.71 4.68 3.29
C PRO A 303 -0.63 3.70 4.46
N TYR A 304 0.56 3.13 4.69
CA TYR A 304 0.84 2.29 5.85
C TYR A 304 2.15 2.71 6.50
N GLU A 305 2.05 3.12 7.77
CA GLU A 305 3.13 3.61 8.60
C GLU A 305 3.91 4.75 7.91
N SER A 306 5.09 4.46 7.37
CA SER A 306 6.03 5.41 6.78
C SER A 306 6.11 5.35 5.25
N LEU A 307 5.21 4.63 4.57
CA LEU A 307 5.20 4.49 3.10
C LEU A 307 3.81 4.16 2.54
N MET A 308 3.67 4.14 1.22
CA MET A 308 2.50 3.58 0.53
C MET A 308 2.72 2.10 0.26
N ILE A 309 1.73 1.26 0.56
CA ILE A 309 1.67 -0.13 0.06
C ILE A 309 0.73 -0.19 -1.14
N GLY A 310 1.10 -0.99 -2.14
CA GLY A 310 0.32 -1.21 -3.36
C GLY A 310 0.00 -2.69 -3.55
N LEU A 311 -1.27 -3.01 -3.82
CA LEU A 311 -1.72 -4.34 -4.20
C LEU A 311 -1.91 -4.40 -5.72
N PHE A 312 -1.03 -5.14 -6.38
CA PHE A 312 -0.99 -5.33 -7.82
C PHE A 312 -1.79 -6.57 -8.21
N ALA A 313 -2.95 -6.40 -8.81
CA ALA A 313 -3.70 -7.51 -9.38
C ALA A 313 -3.12 -7.86 -10.75
N ILE A 314 -2.33 -8.93 -10.81
CA ILE A 314 -1.67 -9.40 -12.03
C ILE A 314 -2.56 -10.42 -12.73
N HIS A 315 -3.04 -10.06 -13.92
CA HIS A 315 -3.78 -10.93 -14.80
C HIS A 315 -2.83 -11.81 -15.60
N GLN A 316 -3.02 -13.13 -15.55
CA GLN A 316 -2.16 -14.11 -16.19
C GLN A 316 -2.91 -14.95 -17.24
N GLY A 317 -4.14 -14.56 -17.57
CA GLY A 317 -5.01 -15.30 -18.47
C GLY A 317 -5.83 -16.41 -17.79
N PRO A 318 -6.49 -17.28 -18.58
CA PRO A 318 -6.65 -17.12 -20.03
C PRO A 318 -7.60 -15.94 -20.36
N PRO A 319 -7.73 -15.56 -21.65
CA PRO A 319 -8.68 -14.54 -22.07
C PRO A 319 -10.13 -14.90 -21.71
N ASN A 320 -10.99 -13.88 -21.56
CA ASN A 320 -12.39 -14.07 -21.16
C ASN A 320 -13.16 -15.07 -22.06
N SER A 321 -12.88 -15.11 -23.37
CA SER A 321 -13.52 -16.05 -24.30
C SER A 321 -13.20 -17.51 -23.97
N THR A 322 -11.95 -17.78 -23.60
CA THR A 322 -11.50 -19.09 -23.13
C THR A 322 -12.12 -19.43 -21.77
N CYS A 323 -12.16 -18.46 -20.85
CA CYS A 323 -12.85 -18.62 -19.56
C CYS A 323 -14.32 -19.02 -19.75
N ALA A 324 -15.04 -18.33 -20.64
CA ALA A 324 -16.42 -18.62 -20.97
C ALA A 324 -16.59 -20.02 -21.59
N LYS A 325 -15.76 -20.37 -22.58
CA LYS A 325 -15.81 -21.68 -23.26
C LYS A 325 -15.55 -22.84 -22.29
N LEU A 326 -14.57 -22.69 -21.40
CA LEU A 326 -14.14 -23.75 -20.50
C LEU A 326 -14.86 -23.73 -19.14
N LYS A 327 -15.72 -22.73 -18.89
CA LYS A 327 -16.37 -22.49 -17.60
C LYS A 327 -15.35 -22.47 -16.45
N ILE A 328 -14.33 -21.65 -16.62
CA ILE A 328 -13.27 -21.39 -15.63
C ILE A 328 -13.16 -19.90 -15.36
N GLN A 329 -12.53 -19.54 -14.26
CA GLN A 329 -12.17 -18.15 -13.97
C GLN A 329 -10.86 -17.77 -14.68
N LYS A 330 -10.68 -16.47 -14.89
CA LYS A 330 -9.35 -15.93 -15.19
C LYS A 330 -8.46 -16.00 -13.95
N ARG A 331 -7.15 -16.17 -14.13
CA ARG A 331 -6.17 -16.09 -13.06
C ARG A 331 -5.72 -14.65 -12.87
N ASN A 332 -6.24 -14.04 -11.80
CA ASN A 332 -5.70 -12.80 -11.25
C ASN A 332 -5.18 -13.13 -9.84
N GLU A 333 -4.00 -12.67 -9.51
CA GLU A 333 -3.36 -12.84 -8.20
C GLU A 333 -2.83 -11.50 -7.71
N LEU A 334 -2.85 -11.29 -6.40
CA LEU A 334 -2.33 -10.05 -5.82
C LEU A 334 -0.87 -10.22 -5.44
N LEU A 335 -0.05 -9.31 -5.93
CA LEU A 335 1.33 -9.09 -5.51
C LEU A 335 1.40 -7.76 -4.74
N ILE A 336 2.49 -7.55 -4.00
CA ILE A 336 2.69 -6.34 -3.21
C ILE A 336 3.84 -5.50 -3.75
N GLY A 337 3.74 -4.18 -3.59
CA GLY A 337 4.81 -3.22 -3.82
C GLY A 337 4.79 -2.09 -2.80
N PHE A 338 5.89 -1.35 -2.72
CA PHE A 338 6.14 -0.30 -1.75
C PHE A 338 6.57 0.98 -2.45
N SER A 339 6.09 2.13 -1.98
CA SER A 339 6.47 3.42 -2.55
C SER A 339 6.66 4.46 -1.45
N ARG A 340 7.79 5.18 -1.52
CA ARG A 340 8.14 6.26 -0.60
C ARG A 340 7.88 7.67 -1.14
N ASP A 341 7.67 7.78 -2.45
CA ASP A 341 7.28 9.01 -3.14
C ASP A 341 5.81 9.00 -3.62
N GLY A 342 5.16 7.84 -3.55
CA GLY A 342 3.78 7.63 -3.98
C GLY A 342 3.57 7.54 -5.48
N PHE A 343 4.63 7.44 -6.28
CA PHE A 343 4.55 7.23 -7.74
C PHE A 343 5.40 6.04 -8.19
N HIS A 344 6.65 5.93 -7.75
CA HIS A 344 7.54 4.83 -8.13
C HIS A 344 7.42 3.68 -7.15
N TRP A 345 7.25 2.47 -7.68
CA TRP A 345 7.00 1.27 -6.89
C TRP A 345 8.23 0.37 -6.87
N ASP A 346 8.83 0.22 -5.69
CA ASP A 346 9.74 -0.89 -5.44
C ASP A 346 8.93 -2.17 -5.20
N ARG A 347 9.34 -3.22 -5.88
CA ARG A 347 8.75 -4.55 -5.77
C ARG A 347 9.96 -5.49 -5.69
N PRO A 348 10.49 -5.79 -4.50
CA PRO A 348 11.64 -6.67 -4.37
C PRO A 348 11.25 -8.16 -4.39
N CYS A 349 9.98 -8.46 -4.06
CA CYS A 349 9.43 -9.81 -4.07
C CYS A 349 8.31 -9.94 -5.13
N ARG A 350 8.31 -11.02 -5.91
CA ARG A 350 7.24 -11.37 -6.91
C ARG A 350 6.42 -12.59 -6.51
N GLU A 351 6.57 -13.05 -5.27
CA GLU A 351 5.73 -14.13 -4.75
C GLU A 351 4.26 -13.71 -4.73
N ARG A 352 3.37 -14.69 -4.88
CA ARG A 352 1.92 -14.51 -4.94
C ARG A 352 1.39 -14.18 -3.53
N PHE A 353 1.46 -12.90 -3.18
CA PHE A 353 1.08 -12.38 -1.87
C PHE A 353 -0.31 -12.86 -1.42
N LEU A 354 -1.31 -12.77 -2.30
CA LEU A 354 -2.63 -13.38 -2.11
C LEU A 354 -3.06 -14.06 -3.42
N GLY A 355 -2.85 -15.38 -3.47
CA GLY A 355 -3.02 -16.21 -4.66
C GLY A 355 -4.36 -16.94 -4.79
N VAL A 356 -4.52 -17.59 -5.94
CA VAL A 356 -5.65 -18.50 -6.23
C VAL A 356 -5.26 -19.95 -5.96
N THR A 357 -6.24 -20.84 -5.79
CA THR A 357 -5.97 -22.28 -5.61
C THR A 357 -6.18 -23.11 -6.88
N GLU A 358 -7.07 -22.68 -7.78
CA GLU A 358 -7.58 -23.49 -8.91
C GLU A 358 -8.08 -24.90 -8.51
N LYS A 359 -8.52 -25.06 -7.25
CA LYS A 359 -9.07 -26.31 -6.73
C LYS A 359 -10.58 -26.21 -6.61
N ASP A 360 -11.29 -27.15 -7.22
CA ASP A 360 -12.75 -27.20 -7.21
C ASP A 360 -13.31 -27.24 -5.77
N GLY A 361 -14.35 -26.45 -5.52
CA GLY A 361 -14.93 -26.25 -4.19
C GLY A 361 -14.38 -25.04 -3.43
N ASP A 362 -13.19 -24.54 -3.78
CA ASP A 362 -12.62 -23.37 -3.12
C ASP A 362 -13.28 -22.06 -3.58
N TRP A 363 -13.51 -21.14 -2.63
CA TRP A 363 -14.08 -19.81 -2.89
C TRP A 363 -13.14 -18.90 -3.70
N ASN A 364 -11.84 -19.14 -3.62
CA ASN A 364 -10.77 -18.44 -4.34
C ASN A 364 -10.14 -19.32 -5.42
N TRP A 365 -10.97 -20.12 -6.11
CA TRP A 365 -10.56 -20.89 -7.29
C TRP A 365 -9.82 -20.01 -8.31
N GLY A 366 -10.32 -18.79 -8.55
CA GLY A 366 -9.69 -17.85 -9.47
C GLY A 366 -10.05 -16.38 -9.22
N ASN A 367 -9.51 -15.50 -10.07
CA ASN A 367 -9.78 -14.07 -10.12
C ASN A 367 -9.71 -13.37 -8.74
N MET A 368 -8.55 -13.37 -8.07
CA MET A 368 -8.35 -12.63 -6.82
C MET A 368 -8.27 -11.12 -7.05
N GLN A 369 -8.92 -10.35 -6.19
CA GLN A 369 -8.95 -8.88 -6.26
C GLN A 369 -8.90 -8.26 -4.88
N SER A 370 -8.23 -7.11 -4.80
CA SER A 370 -8.09 -6.29 -3.60
C SER A 370 -9.43 -5.71 -3.13
N ALA A 371 -9.48 -5.34 -1.87
CA ALA A 371 -10.44 -4.37 -1.35
C ALA A 371 -9.75 -3.01 -1.17
N GLY A 372 -10.51 -1.92 -1.32
CA GLY A 372 -10.05 -0.57 -1.00
C GLY A 372 -9.55 -0.48 0.45
N GLY A 373 -8.52 0.33 0.68
CA GLY A 373 -7.84 0.44 1.98
C GLY A 373 -6.76 -0.63 2.23
N ALA A 374 -6.68 -1.67 1.38
CA ALA A 374 -5.70 -2.78 1.36
C ALA A 374 -5.64 -3.66 2.63
N CYS A 375 -5.39 -3.09 3.80
CA CYS A 375 -5.34 -3.82 5.07
C CYS A 375 -5.85 -3.02 6.26
N LEU A 376 -6.24 -3.74 7.31
CA LEU A 376 -6.58 -3.18 8.63
C LEU A 376 -5.56 -3.59 9.67
N VAL A 377 -5.33 -2.73 10.67
CA VAL A 377 -4.45 -3.00 11.80
C VAL A 377 -5.27 -3.50 12.98
N VAL A 378 -5.24 -4.80 13.25
CA VAL A 378 -6.01 -5.43 14.34
C VAL A 378 -5.04 -6.01 15.36
N GLY A 379 -4.78 -5.24 16.42
CA GLY A 379 -3.82 -5.61 17.46
C GLY A 379 -2.39 -5.73 16.91
N ASP A 380 -1.88 -6.97 16.88
CA ASP A 380 -0.55 -7.33 16.39
C ASP A 380 -0.56 -7.93 14.97
N ARG A 381 -1.71 -7.88 14.27
CA ARG A 381 -1.90 -8.42 12.92
C ARG A 381 -2.39 -7.36 11.94
N LEU A 382 -2.09 -7.61 10.67
CA LEU A 382 -2.74 -6.99 9.52
C LEU A 382 -3.78 -7.93 8.96
N TYR A 383 -4.97 -7.41 8.66
CA TYR A 383 -6.05 -8.16 8.04
C TYR A 383 -6.17 -7.71 6.58
N PHE A 384 -5.98 -8.63 5.64
CA PHE A 384 -6.11 -8.39 4.20
C PHE A 384 -7.40 -9.02 3.68
N TYR A 385 -8.41 -8.19 3.40
CA TYR A 385 -9.65 -8.65 2.77
C TYR A 385 -9.53 -8.63 1.26
N VAL A 386 -9.99 -9.71 0.65
CA VAL A 386 -9.89 -9.92 -0.80
C VAL A 386 -11.10 -10.67 -1.31
N SER A 387 -11.49 -10.38 -2.55
CA SER A 387 -12.52 -11.18 -3.22
C SER A 387 -11.87 -12.25 -4.09
N GLY A 388 -12.41 -13.45 -4.03
CA GLY A 388 -12.08 -14.58 -4.89
C GLY A 388 -13.34 -15.07 -5.60
N ARG A 389 -13.16 -15.80 -6.70
CA ARG A 389 -14.26 -16.42 -7.45
C ARG A 389 -14.14 -17.92 -7.33
N ALA A 390 -15.22 -18.56 -6.95
CA ALA A 390 -15.35 -20.00 -7.09
C ALA A 390 -15.39 -20.39 -8.57
N ARG A 391 -15.19 -21.69 -8.86
CA ARG A 391 -15.44 -22.20 -10.20
C ARG A 391 -16.91 -21.94 -10.57
N PRO A 392 -17.19 -21.36 -11.74
CA PRO A 392 -18.54 -20.91 -12.06
C PRO A 392 -19.47 -22.09 -12.37
N GLU A 393 -20.68 -22.08 -11.79
CA GLU A 393 -21.75 -23.02 -12.13
C GLU A 393 -22.60 -22.53 -13.31
N GLN A 394 -22.81 -21.21 -13.38
CA GLN A 394 -23.66 -20.55 -14.39
C GLN A 394 -22.80 -19.66 -15.31
N PHE A 395 -22.82 -18.34 -15.11
CA PHE A 395 -22.01 -17.39 -15.86
C PHE A 395 -20.56 -17.40 -15.35
N TRP A 396 -19.59 -17.37 -16.28
CA TRP A 396 -18.18 -17.63 -15.96
C TRP A 396 -17.54 -16.66 -14.96
N ASP A 397 -18.03 -15.43 -14.81
CA ASP A 397 -17.49 -14.40 -13.90
C ASP A 397 -18.39 -14.19 -12.65
N THR A 398 -19.04 -15.26 -12.18
CA THR A 398 -19.84 -15.27 -10.94
C THR A 398 -19.20 -16.11 -9.84
N GLY A 399 -19.90 -16.29 -8.71
CA GLY A 399 -19.40 -17.05 -7.57
C GLY A 399 -18.42 -16.26 -6.70
N ALA A 400 -18.53 -14.92 -6.71
CA ALA A 400 -17.61 -14.06 -5.96
C ALA A 400 -17.98 -14.03 -4.48
N SER A 401 -16.97 -14.24 -3.63
CA SER A 401 -17.04 -14.20 -2.17
C SER A 401 -15.82 -13.46 -1.62
N MET A 402 -15.86 -13.10 -0.34
CA MET A 402 -14.76 -12.43 0.37
C MET A 402 -14.06 -13.40 1.33
N GLY A 403 -12.74 -13.40 1.29
CA GLY A 403 -11.90 -14.01 2.31
C GLY A 403 -11.00 -12.98 2.99
N VAL A 404 -10.35 -13.43 4.05
CA VAL A 404 -9.36 -12.66 4.80
C VAL A 404 -8.10 -13.49 5.04
N ALA A 405 -6.94 -12.84 4.92
CA ALA A 405 -5.65 -13.39 5.33
C ALA A 405 -4.99 -12.49 6.38
N PHE A 406 -4.13 -13.07 7.20
CA PHE A 406 -3.45 -12.39 8.29
C PHE A 406 -1.95 -12.34 8.07
N LEU A 407 -1.36 -11.19 8.37
CA LEU A 407 0.09 -11.05 8.50
C LEU A 407 0.40 -10.49 9.88
N ARG A 408 1.59 -10.74 10.41
CA ARG A 408 2.11 -9.96 11.54
C ARG A 408 2.07 -8.46 11.19
N ARG A 409 1.74 -7.57 12.14
CA ARG A 409 1.91 -6.13 11.96
C ARG A 409 3.36 -5.84 11.56
N ASP A 410 3.55 -5.04 10.51
CA ASP A 410 4.86 -4.76 9.87
C ASP A 410 5.58 -5.99 9.28
N GLY A 411 4.92 -7.14 9.23
CA GLY A 411 5.51 -8.42 8.87
C GLY A 411 5.82 -8.63 7.40
N PHE A 412 5.89 -7.57 6.58
CA PHE A 412 6.15 -7.71 5.14
C PHE A 412 7.55 -8.27 4.87
N ALA A 413 8.54 -7.77 5.62
CA ALA A 413 9.92 -8.23 5.57
C ALA A 413 10.57 -8.17 6.96
N SER A 414 11.57 -9.01 7.18
CA SER A 414 12.49 -8.92 8.32
C SER A 414 13.94 -8.93 7.86
N LEU A 415 14.83 -8.42 8.71
CA LEU A 415 16.27 -8.70 8.65
C LEU A 415 16.63 -9.67 9.78
N ASP A 416 17.22 -10.80 9.40
CA ASP A 416 17.37 -11.98 10.26
C ASP A 416 18.84 -12.25 10.59
N ALA A 417 19.10 -12.56 11.87
CA ALA A 417 20.38 -13.05 12.36
C ALA A 417 20.27 -14.50 12.85
N GLY A 418 21.21 -15.34 12.45
CA GLY A 418 21.42 -16.67 13.01
C GLY A 418 22.13 -16.65 14.37
N ALA A 419 22.61 -17.81 14.81
CA ALA A 419 23.26 -17.98 16.11
C ALA A 419 24.62 -17.24 16.23
N SER A 420 25.32 -17.02 15.11
CA SER A 420 26.54 -16.21 15.05
C SER A 420 26.28 -14.72 15.28
N GLY A 421 25.01 -14.30 15.21
CA GLY A 421 24.61 -12.91 15.24
C GLY A 421 24.92 -12.16 13.96
N GLY A 422 24.60 -10.86 13.99
CA GLY A 422 24.83 -9.91 12.91
C GLY A 422 24.37 -8.50 13.30
N THR A 423 24.58 -7.55 12.41
CA THR A 423 24.26 -6.14 12.60
C THR A 423 23.55 -5.48 11.42
N LEU A 424 22.74 -4.48 11.74
CA LEU A 424 22.20 -3.51 10.80
C LEU A 424 22.62 -2.12 11.24
N THR A 425 23.32 -1.38 10.39
CA THR A 425 23.58 0.06 10.56
C THR A 425 22.69 0.84 9.59
N THR A 426 21.91 1.78 10.12
CA THR A 426 21.09 2.66 9.29
C THR A 426 21.95 3.71 8.59
N ARG A 427 21.46 4.26 7.49
CA ARG A 427 21.92 5.59 7.01
C ARG A 427 21.70 6.64 8.09
N PRO A 428 22.32 7.83 7.97
CA PRO A 428 22.03 8.93 8.88
C PRO A 428 20.53 9.25 8.91
N VAL A 429 19.95 9.21 10.09
CA VAL A 429 18.56 9.54 10.38
C VAL A 429 18.46 10.75 11.30
N ARG A 430 17.32 11.42 11.28
CA ARG A 430 16.94 12.47 12.24
C ARG A 430 15.51 12.29 12.70
N PHE A 431 15.25 12.61 13.96
CA PHE A 431 13.95 12.50 14.59
C PHE A 431 13.77 13.54 15.70
N GLY A 432 12.54 13.91 16.00
CA GLY A 432 12.12 14.73 17.14
C GLY A 432 11.57 13.92 18.32
N GLY A 433 11.33 12.61 18.14
CA GLY A 433 10.91 11.71 19.21
C GLY A 433 12.00 11.45 20.26
N LYS A 434 11.64 10.74 21.33
CA LYS A 434 12.52 10.48 22.49
C LYS A 434 12.71 9.00 22.80
N HIS A 435 11.83 8.12 22.34
CA HIS A 435 11.82 6.73 22.77
C HIS A 435 11.93 5.80 21.55
N LEU A 436 13.03 5.04 21.44
CA LEU A 436 13.20 4.05 20.38
C LEU A 436 12.35 2.81 20.67
N PHE A 437 11.64 2.35 19.65
CA PHE A 437 10.87 1.11 19.67
C PHE A 437 11.25 0.22 18.49
N VAL A 438 11.06 -1.09 18.68
CA VAL A 438 11.26 -2.12 17.67
C VAL A 438 10.07 -3.08 17.58
N ASN A 439 9.87 -3.61 16.38
CA ASN A 439 9.10 -4.83 16.12
C ASN A 439 10.11 -5.95 15.84
N VAL A 440 10.16 -6.94 16.73
CA VAL A 440 11.22 -7.95 16.76
C VAL A 440 10.67 -9.32 17.14
N ALA A 441 11.22 -10.37 16.55
CA ALA A 441 11.08 -11.74 17.01
C ALA A 441 12.44 -12.23 17.50
N ALA A 442 12.66 -12.23 18.81
CA ALA A 442 13.90 -12.63 19.47
C ALA A 442 13.63 -13.72 20.53
N GLY A 443 12.87 -14.75 20.15
CA GLY A 443 12.51 -15.85 21.05
C GLY A 443 13.69 -16.74 21.46
N GLY A 444 14.68 -16.90 20.56
CA GLY A 444 15.87 -17.73 20.76
C GLY A 444 17.15 -16.95 21.06
N GLY A 445 17.08 -15.63 21.25
CA GLY A 445 18.25 -14.78 21.45
C GLY A 445 17.88 -13.37 21.89
N GLU A 446 18.48 -12.35 21.29
CA GLU A 446 18.25 -10.96 21.67
C GLU A 446 18.53 -9.95 20.56
N LEU A 447 18.00 -8.74 20.76
CA LEU A 447 18.37 -7.53 20.04
C LEU A 447 18.92 -6.50 21.03
N ARG A 448 20.01 -5.82 20.65
CA ARG A 448 20.51 -4.60 21.29
C ARG A 448 20.70 -3.50 20.25
N ALA A 449 20.78 -2.25 20.68
CA ALA A 449 21.04 -1.13 19.80
C ALA A 449 22.09 -0.18 20.39
N GLU A 450 22.79 0.52 19.51
CA GLU A 450 23.64 1.65 19.85
C GLU A 450 23.39 2.81 18.89
N VAL A 451 23.73 4.03 19.33
CA VAL A 451 23.61 5.25 18.54
C VAL A 451 25.00 5.73 18.17
N LEU A 452 25.21 5.99 16.88
CA LEU A 452 26.45 6.52 16.32
C LEU A 452 26.25 7.96 15.86
N ASP A 453 27.31 8.76 15.95
CA ASP A 453 27.36 10.10 15.35
C ASP A 453 27.59 10.05 13.83
N ALA A 454 27.80 11.23 13.23
CA ALA A 454 28.02 11.38 11.80
C ALA A 454 29.30 10.67 11.31
N ASP A 455 30.31 10.54 12.17
CA ASP A 455 31.60 9.90 11.89
C ASP A 455 31.61 8.40 12.23
N GLY A 456 30.47 7.87 12.68
CA GLY A 456 30.32 6.45 13.04
C GLY A 456 30.83 6.11 14.44
N LYS A 457 31.13 7.10 15.28
CA LYS A 457 31.56 6.90 16.66
C LYS A 457 30.35 6.74 17.58
N VAL A 458 30.43 5.78 18.50
CA VAL A 458 29.36 5.49 19.48
C VAL A 458 29.19 6.68 20.43
N ILE A 459 27.94 7.08 20.65
CA ILE A 459 27.56 8.16 21.57
C ILE A 459 27.19 7.54 22.93
N ALA A 460 27.95 7.81 23.99
CA ALA A 460 27.57 7.42 25.35
C ALA A 460 26.42 8.32 25.88
N PRO A 461 25.47 7.78 26.67
CA PRO A 461 25.38 6.40 27.16
C PRO A 461 24.67 5.41 26.21
N PHE A 462 24.37 5.79 24.96
CA PHE A 462 23.67 4.97 23.98
C PHE A 462 24.56 3.89 23.32
N THR A 463 25.30 3.14 24.15
CA THR A 463 26.22 2.08 23.71
C THR A 463 25.52 0.72 23.68
N ARG A 464 26.08 -0.25 22.95
CA ARG A 464 25.59 -1.63 22.96
C ARG A 464 25.56 -2.23 24.38
N ASP A 465 26.61 -2.00 25.16
CA ASP A 465 26.76 -2.59 26.50
C ASP A 465 25.76 -2.00 27.50
N ALA A 466 25.47 -0.70 27.39
CA ALA A 466 24.44 -0.04 28.19
C ALA A 466 23.02 -0.38 27.71
N CYS A 467 22.83 -0.82 26.46
CA CYS A 467 21.51 -1.19 25.93
C CYS A 467 21.00 -2.45 26.61
N ARG A 468 19.83 -2.39 27.25
CA ARG A 468 19.18 -3.59 27.78
C ARG A 468 18.72 -4.49 26.63
N ALA A 469 18.97 -5.79 26.78
CA ALA A 469 18.59 -6.79 25.78
C ALA A 469 17.08 -6.83 25.58
N VAL A 470 16.65 -6.71 24.32
CA VAL A 470 15.26 -6.92 23.90
C VAL A 470 15.10 -8.39 23.52
N LYS A 471 14.14 -9.06 24.16
CA LYS A 471 13.87 -10.50 23.99
C LYS A 471 12.40 -10.79 23.74
N GLY A 472 12.13 -11.97 23.20
CA GLY A 472 10.79 -12.48 22.90
C GLY A 472 10.24 -12.01 21.56
N ASP A 473 9.02 -12.45 21.26
CA ASP A 473 8.32 -12.09 20.03
C ASP A 473 7.30 -10.96 20.27
N LYS A 474 7.62 -9.75 19.83
CA LYS A 474 6.86 -8.54 20.14
C LYS A 474 6.84 -7.54 18.99
N THR A 475 5.64 -7.08 18.64
CA THR A 475 5.42 -6.04 17.62
C THR A 475 5.54 -4.60 18.14
N LEU A 476 5.78 -4.39 19.43
CA LEU A 476 6.04 -3.08 20.04
C LEU A 476 6.83 -3.30 21.34
N THR A 477 8.11 -2.97 21.30
CA THR A 477 8.99 -3.03 22.48
C THR A 477 9.91 -1.83 22.50
N ALA A 478 10.00 -1.17 23.66
CA ALA A 478 10.95 -0.08 23.86
C ALA A 478 12.38 -0.62 23.92
N VAL A 479 13.32 0.11 23.34
CA VAL A 479 14.76 -0.07 23.51
C VAL A 479 15.22 0.94 24.55
N THR A 480 15.97 0.49 25.56
CA THR A 480 16.39 1.33 26.70
C THR A 480 17.85 1.11 27.02
N TRP A 481 18.51 2.14 27.54
CA TRP A 481 19.91 2.12 27.92
C TRP A 481 20.07 2.47 29.40
N ASP A 482 20.95 1.79 30.09
CA ASP A 482 21.36 2.18 31.43
C ASP A 482 22.12 3.51 31.36
N GLY A 483 21.81 4.43 32.27
CA GLY A 483 22.40 5.78 32.30
C GLY A 483 21.73 6.81 31.39
N ALA A 484 20.69 6.45 30.61
CA ALA A 484 19.85 7.41 29.89
C ALA A 484 18.36 7.18 30.17
N ALA A 485 17.63 8.27 30.42
CA ALA A 485 16.18 8.22 30.53
C ALA A 485 15.49 8.02 29.16
N ASP A 486 16.02 8.66 28.12
CA ASP A 486 15.49 8.66 26.76
C ASP A 486 16.57 9.17 25.75
N LEU A 487 16.18 9.35 24.48
CA LEU A 487 17.03 9.83 23.38
C LEU A 487 17.11 11.37 23.26
N SER A 488 16.61 12.15 24.21
CA SER A 488 16.56 13.63 24.10
C SER A 488 17.92 14.26 23.80
N ALA A 489 19.02 13.66 24.27
CA ALA A 489 20.38 14.17 24.02
C ALA A 489 20.81 14.12 22.54
N VAL A 490 20.17 13.27 21.73
CA VAL A 490 20.45 13.08 20.30
C VAL A 490 19.29 13.48 19.39
N ALA A 491 18.12 13.84 19.95
CA ALA A 491 16.99 14.34 19.19
C ALA A 491 17.37 15.57 18.35
N GLY A 492 16.88 15.61 17.10
CA GLY A 492 17.17 16.66 16.12
C GLY A 492 18.55 16.59 15.47
N LYS A 493 19.46 15.72 15.94
CA LYS A 493 20.80 15.54 15.36
C LYS A 493 20.81 14.41 14.34
N PRO A 494 21.59 14.52 13.25
CA PRO A 494 21.90 13.37 12.40
C PRO A 494 22.65 12.32 13.20
N VAL A 495 22.10 11.11 13.29
CA VAL A 495 22.70 9.96 13.96
C VAL A 495 22.45 8.69 13.16
N ARG A 496 23.13 7.59 13.48
CA ARG A 496 22.79 6.26 12.98
C ARG A 496 22.37 5.37 14.13
N PHE A 497 21.43 4.47 13.87
CA PHE A 497 21.20 3.34 14.75
C PHE A 497 22.00 2.14 14.24
N ARG A 498 22.74 1.48 15.11
CA ARG A 498 23.26 0.14 14.85
C ARG A 498 22.53 -0.87 15.74
N PHE A 499 21.82 -1.79 15.11
CA PHE A 499 21.16 -2.91 15.77
C PHE A 499 22.09 -4.12 15.74
N HIS A 500 22.20 -4.81 16.86
CA HIS A 500 22.94 -6.06 17.05
C HIS A 500 21.95 -7.16 17.36
N LEU A 501 21.91 -8.20 16.54
CA LEU A 501 20.95 -9.29 16.64
C LEU A 501 21.68 -10.61 16.85
N THR A 502 21.07 -11.53 17.60
CA THR A 502 21.49 -12.93 17.68
C THR A 502 20.25 -13.80 17.77
N SER A 503 20.11 -14.79 16.89
CA SER A 503 18.92 -15.65 16.80
C SER A 503 17.61 -14.86 16.84
N ALA A 504 17.54 -13.80 16.04
CA ALA A 504 16.48 -12.81 16.09
C ALA A 504 16.18 -12.21 14.70
N SER A 505 14.96 -11.71 14.54
CA SER A 505 14.46 -11.04 13.34
C SER A 505 13.95 -9.65 13.68
N LEU A 506 14.46 -8.61 13.01
CA LEU A 506 13.97 -7.23 13.13
C LEU A 506 13.04 -6.93 11.95
N TYR A 507 11.80 -6.53 12.24
CA TYR A 507 10.77 -6.21 11.23
C TYR A 507 10.66 -4.71 10.97
N ALA A 508 10.77 -3.89 12.03
CA ALA A 508 10.67 -2.44 11.95
C ALA A 508 11.25 -1.77 13.20
N PHE A 509 11.57 -0.48 13.10
CA PHE A 509 11.93 0.39 14.23
C PHE A 509 11.29 1.78 14.10
N TRP A 510 11.17 2.54 15.19
CA TRP A 510 10.72 3.93 15.16
C TRP A 510 11.06 4.68 16.43
N VAL A 511 11.08 6.01 16.38
CA VAL A 511 11.26 6.85 17.57
C VAL A 511 9.96 7.57 17.90
N SER A 512 9.34 7.19 19.01
CA SER A 512 8.09 7.80 19.49
C SER A 512 8.37 9.05 20.34
N PRO A 513 7.53 10.10 20.26
CA PRO A 513 7.56 11.22 21.20
C PRO A 513 7.21 10.82 22.64
N ALA A 514 6.49 9.72 22.84
CA ALA A 514 5.96 9.30 24.13
C ALA A 514 6.33 7.84 24.48
N PRO A 515 6.34 7.45 25.76
CA PRO A 515 6.69 6.09 26.19
C PRO A 515 5.64 5.04 25.83
N ASN A 516 4.48 5.44 25.29
CA ASN A 516 3.42 4.52 24.86
C ASN A 516 3.72 3.85 23.50
N GLY A 517 4.77 4.29 22.78
CA GLY A 517 5.18 3.72 21.51
C GLY A 517 4.27 4.04 20.32
N ALA A 518 3.47 5.10 20.40
CA ALA A 518 2.72 5.62 19.24
C ALA A 518 3.69 5.90 18.08
N SER A 519 3.42 5.34 16.90
CA SER A 519 4.32 5.50 15.75
C SER A 519 4.07 6.79 14.97
N HIS A 520 2.89 7.42 15.15
CA HIS A 520 2.41 8.54 14.35
C HIS A 520 2.37 8.27 12.83
N GLY A 521 2.50 7.00 12.44
CA GLY A 521 2.37 6.54 11.06
C GLY A 521 0.94 6.24 10.70
N TYR A 522 0.67 6.13 9.41
CA TYR A 522 -0.67 5.84 8.90
C TYR A 522 -1.09 4.40 9.22
N VAL A 523 -2.36 4.18 9.55
CA VAL A 523 -2.89 2.86 9.92
C VAL A 523 -3.72 2.21 8.80
N ALA A 524 -3.39 2.51 7.54
CA ALA A 524 -4.11 2.00 6.36
C ALA A 524 -5.63 2.23 6.48
N ALA A 525 -6.43 1.17 6.40
CA ALA A 525 -7.89 1.27 6.52
C ALA A 525 -8.40 1.38 7.98
N GLY A 526 -7.49 1.65 8.92
CA GLY A 526 -7.77 1.79 10.34
C GLY A 526 -7.76 0.45 11.09
N GLY A 527 -8.29 0.50 12.31
CA GLY A 527 -8.50 -0.68 13.13
C GLY A 527 -8.98 -0.35 14.54
N PRO A 528 -9.42 -1.36 15.31
CA PRO A 528 -9.86 -1.16 16.68
C PRO A 528 -8.85 -0.40 17.53
N GLY A 529 -9.33 0.57 18.30
CA GLY A 529 -8.52 1.36 19.23
C GLY A 529 -7.85 2.59 18.63
N PHE A 530 -7.78 2.73 17.30
CA PHE A 530 -7.36 3.98 16.65
C PHE A 530 -8.51 4.99 16.60
N THR A 531 -8.18 6.28 16.66
CA THR A 531 -9.15 7.39 16.65
C THR A 531 -9.18 8.15 15.32
N GLY A 532 -8.27 7.82 14.40
CA GLY A 532 -8.11 8.51 13.13
C GLY A 532 -7.14 7.76 12.21
N PRO A 533 -6.57 8.44 11.20
CA PRO A 533 -5.81 7.80 10.14
C PRO A 533 -4.37 7.45 10.56
N THR A 534 -3.93 7.85 11.75
CA THR A 534 -2.56 7.64 12.25
C THR A 534 -2.53 7.07 13.66
N ASP A 535 -1.48 6.32 13.99
CA ASP A 535 -1.25 5.74 15.31
C ASP A 535 -0.76 6.80 16.30
N THR A 536 -1.70 7.48 16.96
CA THR A 536 -1.44 8.47 18.02
C THR A 536 -1.55 7.88 19.43
N VAL A 537 -1.87 6.59 19.55
CA VAL A 537 -2.28 5.95 20.81
C VAL A 537 -1.33 4.85 21.28
N GLY A 538 -0.50 4.31 20.37
CA GLY A 538 0.52 3.31 20.69
C GLY A 538 -0.07 2.05 21.32
N GLN A 539 0.44 1.66 22.48
CA GLN A 539 -0.02 0.50 23.24
C GLN A 539 -1.53 0.48 23.51
N ALA A 540 -2.19 1.65 23.60
CA ALA A 540 -3.63 1.70 23.88
C ALA A 540 -4.49 1.15 22.73
N ALA A 541 -4.01 1.15 21.48
CA ALA A 541 -4.72 0.50 20.37
C ALA A 541 -4.84 -1.01 20.52
N ARG A 542 -3.99 -1.65 21.34
CA ARG A 542 -3.97 -3.11 21.52
C ARG A 542 -4.95 -3.62 22.56
N LYS A 543 -5.45 -2.73 23.42
CA LYS A 543 -6.33 -3.07 24.53
C LYS A 543 -7.78 -2.92 24.07
N LYS A 544 -8.33 -3.92 23.38
CA LYS A 544 -9.79 -4.11 23.23
C LYS A 544 -10.11 -5.44 22.55
#